data_AF-A0A431IDH1-F1
#
_entry.id   AF-A0A431IDH1-F1
#
_cell.length_a   1.000
_cell.length_b   1.000
_cell.length_c   1.000
_cell.angle_alpha   90.00
_cell.angle_beta   90.00
_cell.angle_gamma   90.00
#
_symmetry.space_group_name_H-M   'P 1'
#
loop_
_entity.id
_entity.type
_entity.pdbx_description
1 polymer ?
#
loop_
_entity_poly.entity_id
_entity_poly.type
_entity_poly.pdbx_seq_one_letter_code
_entity_poly.pdbx_strand_id
1 'polypeptide(L)' 'MAKTIKFKTNCQYCGKICEAGKGFLHRVVGAWKAHCFECHKKKKALDKTKEGGRNENFGKSYD' A
#
# COMPACT_ATOMS: atom_id res chain seq x y z
N MET A 1 -4.21 -10.97 4.55
CA MET A 1 -4.62 -10.38 5.86
C MET A 1 -3.77 -9.14 6.13
N ALA A 2 -4.39 -7.98 6.26
CA ALA A 2 -3.72 -6.75 6.69
C ALA A 2 -3.84 -6.60 8.21
N LYS A 3 -2.80 -6.08 8.87
CA LYS A 3 -2.82 -5.79 10.32
C LYS A 3 -2.88 -4.29 10.53
N THR A 4 -3.72 -3.79 11.43
CA THR A 4 -3.74 -2.36 11.75
C THR A 4 -2.46 -1.94 12.46
N ILE A 5 -1.93 -0.77 12.08
CA ILE A 5 -0.74 -0.19 12.70
C ILE A 5 -1.08 0.29 14.11
N LYS A 6 -0.32 -0.16 15.12
CA LYS A 6 -0.47 0.26 16.53
C LYS A 6 0.48 1.39 16.97
N PHE A 7 1.49 1.72 16.16
CA PHE A 7 2.56 2.67 16.50
C PHE A 7 2.90 3.56 15.29
N LYS A 8 3.52 4.72 15.52
CA LYS A 8 3.93 5.62 14.41
C LYS A 8 4.94 4.90 13.51
N THR A 9 4.70 4.87 12.20
CA THR A 9 5.56 4.16 11.22
C THR A 9 5.55 4.83 9.86
N ASN A 10 6.62 4.67 9.07
CA ASN A 10 6.73 5.28 7.76
C ASN A 10 5.89 4.55 6.71
N CYS A 11 5.09 5.30 5.96
CA CYS A 11 4.30 4.82 4.84
C CYS A 11 5.19 4.48 3.65
N GLN A 12 5.07 3.26 3.12
CA GLN A 12 5.80 2.84 1.92
C GLN A 12 5.38 3.61 0.65
N TYR A 13 4.17 4.19 0.63
CA TYR A 13 3.69 4.93 -0.54
C TYR A 13 4.15 6.38 -0.59
N CYS A 14 4.10 7.10 0.54
CA CYS A 14 4.40 8.52 0.58
C CYS A 14 5.66 8.89 1.38
N GLY A 15 6.31 7.91 2.02
CA GLY A 15 7.48 8.12 2.87
C GLY A 15 7.20 8.83 4.21
N LYS A 16 5.99 9.38 4.41
CA LYS A 16 5.61 10.11 5.64
C LYS A 16 5.26 9.16 6.78
N ILE A 17 5.39 9.66 8.01
CA ILE A 17 4.99 8.94 9.23
C ILE A 17 3.45 8.85 9.27
N CYS A 18 2.90 7.64 9.26
CA CYS A 18 1.50 7.38 9.59
C CYS A 18 1.36 7.30 11.12
N GLU A 19 0.30 7.91 11.66
CA GLU A 19 -0.06 7.73 13.07
C GLU A 19 -0.66 6.35 13.34
N ALA A 20 -0.62 5.94 14.61
CA ALA A 20 -1.28 4.73 15.07
C ALA A 20 -2.79 4.78 14.74
N GLY A 21 -3.34 3.67 14.24
CA GLY A 21 -4.75 3.59 13.81
C GLY A 21 -5.06 4.25 12.46
N LYS A 22 -4.17 5.09 11.89
CA LYS A 22 -4.36 5.72 10.58
C LYS A 22 -3.73 4.94 9.42
N GLY A 23 -3.43 3.66 9.61
CA GLY A 23 -2.95 2.81 8.53
C GLY A 23 -2.90 1.33 8.88
N PHE A 24 -2.38 0.55 7.94
CA PHE A 24 -2.26 -0.90 8.05
C PHE A 24 -0.91 -1.39 7.52
N LEU A 25 -0.44 -2.49 8.10
CA LEU A 25 0.67 -3.28 7.64
C LEU A 25 0.15 -4.30 6.62
N HIS A 26 0.76 -4.28 5.44
CA HIS A 26 0.52 -5.22 4.37
C HIS A 26 1.80 -5.99 4.08
N ARG A 27 1.69 -7.28 3.80
CA ARG A 27 2.85 -8.11 3.48
C ARG A 27 3.15 -7.99 1.99
N VAL A 28 4.30 -7.43 1.65
CA VAL A 28 4.76 -7.21 0.26
C VAL A 28 6.10 -7.91 0.10
N VAL A 29 6.18 -8.90 -0.80
CA VAL A 29 7.41 -9.68 -1.07
C VAL A 29 8.05 -10.21 0.23
N GLY A 30 7.23 -10.84 1.07
CA GLY A 30 7.68 -11.42 2.35
C GLY A 30 7.86 -10.42 3.51
N ALA A 31 8.04 -9.13 3.25
CA ALA A 31 8.24 -8.09 4.27
C ALA A 31 6.93 -7.38 4.66
N TRP A 32 6.80 -6.98 5.93
CA TRP A 32 5.69 -6.13 6.36
C TRP A 32 5.98 -4.67 6.02
N LYS A 33 5.11 -4.08 5.19
CA LYS A 33 5.17 -2.68 4.77
C LYS A 33 3.98 -1.92 5.32
N ALA A 34 4.23 -0.74 5.87
CA ALA A 34 3.17 0.12 6.39
C ALA A 34 2.58 1.00 5.30
N HIS A 35 1.27 1.17 5.32
CA HIS A 35 0.53 2.03 4.40
C HIS A 35 -0.49 2.86 5.18
N CYS A 36 -0.48 4.19 4.99
CA CYS A 36 -1.52 5.05 5.56
C CYS A 36 -2.85 4.82 4.81
N PHE A 37 -3.97 4.86 5.54
CA PHE A 37 -5.30 4.75 4.93
C PHE A 37 -5.56 5.84 3.90
N GLU A 38 -5.12 7.07 4.15
CA GLU A 38 -5.29 8.18 3.20
C GLU A 38 -4.53 7.94 1.89
N CYS A 39 -3.29 7.47 1.96
CA CYS A 39 -2.50 7.14 0.79
C CYS A 39 -3.11 5.98 0.01
N HIS A 40 -3.60 4.96 0.72
CA HIS A 40 -4.28 3.82 0.11
C HIS A 40 -5.60 4.25 -0.55
N LYS A 41 -6.41 5.08 0.11
CA LYS A 41 -7.66 5.61 -0.42
C LYS A 41 -7.42 6.50 -1.64
N LYS A 42 -6.40 7.36 -1.61
CA LYS A 42 -5.99 8.19 -2.74
C LYS A 42 -5.52 7.35 -3.92
N LYS A 43 -4.68 6.33 -3.67
CA LYS A 43 -4.27 5.38 -4.72
C LYS A 43 -5.48 4.63 -5.29
N LYS A 44 -6.39 4.13 -4.45
CA LYS A 44 -7.60 3.42 -4.91
C LYS A 44 -8.55 4.33 -5.71
N ALA A 45 -8.66 5.60 -5.35
CA ALA A 45 -9.44 6.57 -6.12
C ALA A 45 -8.81 6.84 -7.51
N LEU A 46 -7.48 6.94 -7.58
CA LEU A 46 -6.73 7.05 -8.84
C LEU A 46 -6.75 5.76 -9.67
N ASP A 47 -6.79 4.60 -9.00
CA ASP A 47 -6.85 3.28 -9.63
C ASP A 47 -8.23 3.00 -10.22
N LYS A 48 -9.31 3.43 -9.53
CA LYS A 48 -10.69 3.40 -10.08
C LYS A 48 -10.86 4.28 -11.31
N THR A 49 -10.11 5.38 -11.42
CA THR A 49 -10.08 6.19 -12.66
C THR A 49 -9.19 5.58 -13.74
N LYS A 50 -8.36 4.59 -13.38
CA LYS A 50 -7.54 3.77 -14.28
C LYS A 50 -8.09 2.35 -14.46
N GLU A 51 -9.37 2.11 -14.18
CA GLU A 51 -10.06 0.85 -14.52
C GLU A 51 -10.35 0.71 -16.03
N GLY A 52 -9.56 1.39 -16.87
CA GLY A 52 -9.34 1.11 -18.28
C GLY A 52 -7.87 0.76 -18.60
N GLY A 53 -7.04 0.48 -17.58
CA GLY A 53 -5.60 0.28 -17.74
C GLY A 53 -5.03 -0.69 -16.71
N ARG A 54 -5.52 -1.94 -16.72
CA ARG A 54 -4.86 -3.09 -16.08
C ARG A 54 -3.49 -3.29 -16.75
N ASN A 55 -2.43 -2.70 -16.21
CA ASN A 55 -1.08 -2.99 -16.68
C ASN A 55 -0.57 -4.26 -15.99
N GLU A 56 -0.72 -5.38 -16.68
CA GLU A 56 -0.36 -6.75 -16.25
C GLU A 56 1.16 -7.02 -16.22
N ASN A 57 2.00 -6.06 -15.83
CA ASN A 57 3.45 -6.28 -15.70
C ASN A 57 3.94 -6.62 -14.27
N PHE A 58 3.08 -7.20 -13.43
CA PHE A 58 3.50 -7.79 -12.15
C PHE A 58 3.54 -9.32 -12.26
N GLY A 59 4.28 -9.83 -13.26
CA GLY A 59 4.28 -11.25 -13.60
C GLY A 59 5.39 -11.70 -14.56
N LYS A 60 6.53 -11.01 -14.63
CA LYS A 60 7.71 -11.60 -15.29
C LYS A 60 8.49 -12.41 -14.27
N SER A 61 8.29 -13.73 -14.32
CA SER A 61 9.27 -14.73 -13.92
C SER A 61 10.61 -14.35 -14.54
N TYR A 62 11.64 -14.28 -13.70
CA TYR A 62 13.02 -14.31 -14.17
C TYR A 62 13.36 -15.80 -14.34
N ASP A 63 13.91 -16.12 -15.51
CA ASP A 63 14.34 -17.45 -15.99
C ASP A 63 15.13 -18.26 -14.95
#